data_AF-F4WHL4-F1
#
_entry.id   AF-F4WHL4-F1
#
_cell.length_a   1.000
_cell.length_b   1.000
_cell.length_c   1.000
_cell.angle_alpha   90.00
_cell.angle_beta   90.00
_cell.angle_gamma   90.00
#
_symmetry.space_group_name_H-M   'P 1'
#
loop_
_entity.id
_entity.type
_entity.pdbx_description
1 polymer ?
#
loop_
_entity_poly.entity_id
_entity_poly.type
_entity_poly.pdbx_seq_one_letter_code
_entity_poly.pdbx_strand_id
1 'polypeptide(L)'
;MPRFRIPRRKRMAKLRKALTKPEDWQRHMRVLEKLAAPKVVVRPKKRKPRRKWRPVNLERVYFLALPLIREESKLRDPFKVAKRALTYHMSKRMERLTMRYLRPVISLRILGAVSPAAKKAIASTRVIALAKPAQRPTGRETDLREDAFTVSPMALKARCSKRLKSLAKPKTYPKPVFKRLRTALKR
;
A
#
# COMPACT_ATOMS: atom_id res chain seq x y z
N MET A 1 34.55 10.97 -1.30
CA MET A 1 33.40 11.87 -1.03
C MET A 1 33.28 12.08 0.47
N PRO A 2 33.42 13.32 0.98
CA PRO A 2 33.37 13.59 2.41
C PRO A 2 31.93 13.36 2.87
N ARG A 3 31.73 12.41 3.79
CA ARG A 3 30.49 12.34 4.57
C ARG A 3 30.36 13.74 5.18
N PHE A 4 29.28 14.48 4.89
CA PHE A 4 28.90 15.66 5.68
C PHE A 4 28.54 15.18 7.09
N ARG A 5 29.57 14.77 7.83
CA ARG A 5 29.51 14.46 9.24
C ARG A 5 29.25 15.79 9.88
N ILE A 6 28.02 15.98 10.36
CA ILE A 6 27.71 17.04 11.31
C ILE A 6 28.85 17.04 12.34
N PRO A 7 29.56 18.18 12.51
CA PRO A 7 30.69 18.27 13.43
C PRO A 7 30.31 17.66 14.76
N ARG A 8 31.19 16.84 15.35
CA ARG A 8 30.90 16.10 16.61
C ARG A 8 30.29 17.06 17.65
N ARG A 9 30.80 18.29 17.73
CA ARG A 9 30.27 19.39 18.54
C ARG A 9 28.79 19.70 18.30
N LYS A 10 28.35 19.87 17.04
CA LYS A 10 26.95 20.14 16.69
C LYS A 10 26.03 18.93 16.99
N ARG A 11 26.52 17.70 16.80
CA ARG A 11 25.80 16.47 17.19
C ARG A 11 25.64 16.35 18.70
N MET A 12 26.70 16.54 19.45
CA MET A 12 26.67 16.48 20.92
C MET A 12 25.84 17.62 21.51
N ALA A 13 25.87 18.82 20.91
CA ALA A 13 25.01 19.94 21.33
C ALA A 13 23.52 19.62 21.09
N LYS A 14 23.18 19.00 19.96
CA LYS A 14 21.80 18.58 19.66
C LYS A 14 21.32 17.47 20.59
N LEU A 15 22.18 16.51 20.94
CA LEU A 15 21.89 15.46 21.92
C LEU A 15 21.73 16.02 23.35
N ARG A 16 22.63 16.93 23.77
CA ARG A 16 22.53 17.64 25.05
C ARG A 16 21.25 18.47 25.15
N LYS A 17 20.82 19.11 24.05
CA LYS A 17 19.57 19.87 23.96
C LYS A 17 18.30 18.98 23.96
N ALA A 18 18.41 17.72 23.56
CA ALA A 18 17.30 16.78 23.52
C ALA A 18 17.08 16.03 24.84
N LEU A 19 18.09 16.02 25.72
CA LEU A 19 18.06 15.38 27.04
C LEU A 19 18.33 16.39 28.17
N THR A 20 18.07 17.68 27.92
CA THR A 20 18.39 18.77 28.86
C THR A 20 17.52 18.74 30.10
N LYS A 21 16.30 18.19 30.01
CA LYS A 21 15.37 18.09 31.14
C LYS A 21 15.39 16.68 31.72
N PRO A 22 15.36 16.52 33.06
CA PRO A 22 15.32 15.20 33.70
C PRO A 22 14.09 14.37 33.28
N GLU A 23 12.99 15.03 32.92
CA GLU A 23 11.76 14.40 32.42
C GLU A 23 11.93 13.74 31.04
N ASP A 24 12.84 14.26 30.19
CA ASP A 24 13.08 13.71 28.87
C ASP A 24 13.76 12.33 28.97
N TRP A 25 14.59 12.13 30.00
CA TRP A 25 15.19 10.82 30.31
C TRP A 25 14.15 9.82 30.78
N GLN A 26 13.22 10.22 31.65
CA GLN A 26 12.11 9.36 32.08
C GLN A 26 11.21 8.96 30.90
N ARG A 27 10.92 9.90 29.98
CA ARG A 27 10.18 9.61 28.75
C ARG A 27 10.94 8.62 27.85
N HIS A 28 12.25 8.79 27.73
CA HIS A 28 13.10 7.88 26.96
C HIS A 28 13.08 6.46 27.52
N MET A 29 13.21 6.30 28.84
CA MET A 29 13.16 5.00 29.51
C MET A 29 11.82 4.28 29.30
N ARG A 30 10.69 5.01 29.39
CA ARG A 30 9.35 4.45 29.10
C ARG A 30 9.22 3.96 27.66
N VAL A 31 9.83 4.65 26.70
CA VAL A 31 9.83 4.23 25.30
C VAL A 31 10.66 2.98 25.10
N LEU A 32 11.84 2.89 25.74
CA LEU A 32 12.69 1.70 25.67
C LEU A 32 11.98 0.48 26.26
N GLU A 33 11.31 0.62 27.40
CA GLU A 33 10.52 -0.44 28.03
C GLU A 33 9.40 -0.95 27.10
N LYS A 34 8.68 -0.02 26.46
CA LYS A 34 7.64 -0.36 25.48
C LYS A 34 8.18 -1.07 24.23
N LEU A 35 9.38 -0.72 23.78
CA LEU A 35 10.02 -1.34 22.61
C LEU A 35 10.65 -2.70 22.94
N ALA A 36 11.13 -2.88 24.17
CA ALA A 36 11.68 -4.13 24.68
C ALA A 36 10.59 -5.18 24.92
N ALA A 37 9.36 -4.76 25.22
CA ALA A 37 8.23 -5.65 25.36
C ALA A 37 7.96 -6.44 24.05
N PRO A 38 7.85 -7.79 24.11
CA PRO A 38 7.57 -8.59 22.93
C PRO A 38 6.21 -8.20 22.34
N LYS A 39 6.14 -8.14 21.00
CA LYS A 39 4.88 -7.82 20.29
C LYS A 39 3.86 -8.93 20.52
N VAL A 40 2.89 -8.69 21.41
CA VAL A 40 1.78 -9.61 21.65
C VAL A 40 0.89 -9.64 20.40
N VAL A 41 0.85 -10.79 19.73
CA VAL A 41 -0.07 -10.99 18.59
C VAL A 41 -1.50 -10.96 19.12
N VAL A 42 -2.29 -9.96 18.71
CA VAL A 42 -3.69 -9.86 19.08
C VAL A 42 -4.43 -11.06 18.49
N ARG A 43 -4.95 -11.94 19.35
CA ARG A 43 -5.76 -13.08 18.91
C ARG A 43 -7.00 -12.56 18.18
N PRO A 44 -7.37 -13.15 17.02
CA PRO A 44 -8.57 -12.73 16.31
C PRO A 44 -9.81 -12.88 17.22
N LYS A 45 -10.74 -11.91 17.14
CA LYS A 45 -12.00 -11.96 17.90
C LYS A 45 -12.73 -13.26 17.54
N LYS A 46 -13.10 -14.07 18.54
CA LYS A 46 -13.89 -15.29 18.34
C LYS A 46 -15.21 -14.94 17.66
N ARG A 47 -15.63 -15.70 16.65
CA ARG A 47 -16.95 -15.56 16.02
C ARG A 47 -18.04 -15.78 17.08
N LYS A 48 -19.10 -14.98 17.06
CA LYS A 48 -20.26 -15.18 17.93
C LYS A 48 -20.84 -16.58 17.64
N PRO A 49 -21.23 -17.37 18.66
CA PRO A 49 -21.85 -18.67 18.44
C PRO A 49 -23.14 -18.51 17.63
N ARG A 50 -23.45 -19.49 16.78
CA ARG A 50 -24.76 -19.56 16.12
C ARG A 50 -25.85 -19.60 17.18
N ARG A 51 -26.97 -18.91 16.92
CA ARG A 51 -28.13 -18.96 17.83
C ARG A 51 -28.53 -20.42 18.01
N LYS A 52 -28.66 -20.86 19.28
CA LYS A 52 -29.13 -22.20 19.62
C LYS A 52 -30.54 -22.40 19.04
N TRP A 53 -30.84 -23.63 18.63
CA TRP A 53 -32.21 -24.02 18.23
C TRP A 53 -33.20 -23.61 19.32
N ARG A 54 -34.29 -22.95 18.92
CA ARG A 54 -35.37 -22.60 19.86
C ARG A 54 -36.34 -23.78 19.93
N PRO A 55 -36.86 -24.12 21.12
CA PRO A 55 -37.92 -25.11 21.23
C PRO A 55 -39.14 -24.64 20.45
N VAL A 56 -39.86 -25.60 19.85
CA VAL A 56 -41.08 -25.35 19.09
C VAL A 56 -42.17 -24.89 20.06
N ASN A 57 -42.81 -23.75 19.78
CA ASN A 57 -43.94 -23.28 20.57
C ASN A 57 -45.19 -24.08 20.15
N LEU A 58 -45.64 -24.98 21.00
CA LEU A 58 -46.77 -25.88 20.75
C LEU A 58 -48.10 -25.12 20.60
N GLU A 59 -48.32 -24.04 21.35
CA GLU A 59 -49.51 -23.18 21.23
C GLU A 59 -49.57 -22.55 19.83
N ARG A 60 -48.43 -22.06 19.35
CA ARG A 60 -48.34 -21.51 17.99
C ARG A 60 -48.63 -22.56 16.93
N VAL A 61 -48.13 -23.79 17.10
CA VAL A 61 -48.41 -24.91 16.18
C VAL A 61 -49.90 -25.22 16.17
N TYR A 62 -50.54 -25.23 17.35
CA TYR A 62 -51.98 -25.43 17.49
C TYR A 62 -52.79 -24.34 16.75
N PHE A 63 -52.48 -23.06 16.96
CA PHE A 63 -53.14 -21.95 16.24
C PHE A 63 -52.94 -22.01 14.73
N LEU A 64 -51.78 -22.46 14.26
CA LEU A 64 -51.49 -22.63 12.83
C LEU A 64 -52.18 -23.84 12.21
N ALA A 65 -52.56 -24.84 13.02
CA ALA A 65 -53.29 -26.02 12.57
C ALA A 65 -54.79 -25.76 12.42
N LEU A 66 -55.32 -24.67 12.99
CA LEU A 66 -56.70 -24.27 12.79
C LEU A 66 -56.94 -23.86 11.33
N PRO A 67 -58.13 -24.15 10.77
CA PRO A 67 -58.47 -23.69 9.43
C PRO A 67 -58.46 -22.16 9.39
N LEU A 68 -57.75 -21.61 8.40
CA LEU A 68 -57.65 -20.17 8.21
C LEU A 68 -59.00 -19.63 7.73
N ILE A 69 -59.77 -19.03 8.63
CA ILE A 69 -60.96 -18.24 8.28
C ILE A 69 -60.46 -16.96 7.63
N ARG A 70 -60.64 -16.86 6.31
CA ARG A 70 -60.33 -15.65 5.55
C ARG A 70 -61.54 -14.74 5.61
N GLU A 71 -61.50 -13.73 6.47
CA GLU A 71 -62.41 -12.59 6.32
C GLU A 71 -62.13 -11.92 4.99
N GLU A 72 -63.17 -11.70 4.18
CA GLU A 72 -63.05 -10.93 2.94
C GLU A 72 -62.59 -9.53 3.29
N SER A 73 -61.39 -9.16 2.83
CA SER A 73 -60.89 -7.81 3.03
C SER A 73 -61.82 -6.82 2.32
N LYS A 74 -62.30 -5.81 3.05
CA LYS A 74 -63.04 -4.69 2.45
C LYS A 74 -62.28 -4.16 1.23
N LEU A 75 -62.96 -4.09 0.08
CA LEU A 75 -62.40 -3.54 -1.14
C LEU A 75 -61.90 -2.12 -0.87
N ARG A 76 -60.61 -1.88 -1.15
CA ARG A 76 -60.04 -0.55 -1.02
C ARG A 76 -60.50 0.27 -2.21
N ASP A 77 -61.04 1.46 -1.97
CA ASP A 77 -61.35 2.42 -3.03
C ASP A 77 -60.08 2.69 -3.85
N PRO A 78 -60.09 2.42 -5.17
CA PRO A 78 -58.92 2.58 -6.03
C PRO A 78 -58.43 4.03 -6.13
N PHE A 79 -59.30 5.02 -5.87
CA PHE A 79 -58.95 6.44 -5.94
C PHE A 79 -58.56 7.04 -4.58
N LYS A 80 -58.68 6.27 -3.49
CA LYS A 80 -58.37 6.74 -2.14
C LYS A 80 -56.88 6.76 -1.87
N VAL A 81 -56.27 7.93 -2.05
CA VAL A 81 -54.87 8.20 -1.71
C VAL A 81 -54.70 8.39 -0.20
N ALA A 82 -53.61 7.89 0.37
CA ALA A 82 -53.28 8.14 1.78
C ALA A 82 -52.97 9.63 2.00
N LYS A 83 -53.44 10.23 3.10
CA LYS A 83 -53.21 11.66 3.42
C LYS A 83 -51.73 12.07 3.33
N ARG A 84 -50.83 11.17 3.72
CA ARG A 84 -49.36 11.37 3.68
C ARG A 84 -48.78 11.47 2.26
N ALA A 85 -49.46 10.92 1.26
CA ALA A 85 -49.04 10.97 -0.14
C ALA A 85 -49.51 12.25 -0.85
N LEU A 86 -50.45 13.01 -0.27
CA LEU A 86 -50.84 14.34 -0.75
C LEU A 86 -49.74 15.37 -0.48
N THR A 87 -48.95 15.16 0.57
CA THR A 87 -47.83 16.00 0.96
C THR A 87 -46.50 15.38 0.52
N TYR A 88 -45.80 16.02 -0.40
CA TYR A 88 -44.48 15.56 -0.82
C TYR A 88 -43.42 15.83 0.26
N HIS A 89 -42.70 14.79 0.66
CA HIS A 89 -41.50 14.88 1.49
C HIS A 89 -40.29 14.38 0.72
N MET A 90 -39.30 15.24 0.57
CA MET A 90 -38.06 14.89 -0.13
C MET A 90 -37.29 13.81 0.64
N SER A 91 -36.83 12.79 -0.08
CA SER A 91 -36.00 11.75 0.56
C SER A 91 -34.60 12.30 0.85
N LYS A 92 -33.95 11.81 1.92
CA LYS A 92 -32.54 12.12 2.22
C LYS A 92 -31.61 11.84 1.03
N ARG A 93 -31.98 10.89 0.15
CA ARG A 93 -31.24 10.60 -1.09
C ARG A 93 -31.43 11.72 -2.12
N MET A 94 -32.66 12.18 -2.32
CA MET A 94 -32.97 13.31 -3.21
C MET A 94 -32.24 14.58 -2.77
N GLU A 95 -32.25 14.89 -1.46
CA GLU A 95 -31.49 16.03 -0.90
C GLU A 95 -29.99 15.98 -1.22
N ARG A 96 -29.38 14.79 -1.10
CA ARG A 96 -27.97 14.57 -1.44
C ARG A 96 -27.70 14.72 -2.93
N LEU A 97 -28.62 14.29 -3.78
CA LEU A 97 -28.49 14.40 -5.24
C LEU A 97 -28.68 15.84 -5.72
N THR A 98 -29.50 16.63 -5.03
CA THR A 98 -29.67 18.06 -5.33
C THR A 98 -28.47 18.90 -4.95
N MET A 99 -27.70 18.50 -3.92
CA MET A 99 -26.46 19.18 -3.57
C MET A 99 -25.41 18.96 -4.66
N ARG A 100 -25.16 19.98 -5.49
CA ARG A 100 -24.04 19.98 -6.44
C ARG A 100 -22.74 20.02 -5.65
N TYR A 101 -21.96 18.94 -5.71
CA TYR A 101 -20.62 18.92 -5.15
C TYR A 101 -19.70 19.79 -6.03
N LEU A 102 -19.48 21.04 -5.62
CA LEU A 102 -18.49 21.91 -6.23
C LEU A 102 -17.09 21.36 -5.90
N ARG A 103 -16.44 20.73 -6.88
CA ARG A 103 -15.03 20.35 -6.73
C ARG A 103 -14.22 21.63 -6.48
N PRO A 104 -13.24 21.61 -5.58
CA PRO A 104 -12.34 22.74 -5.43
C PRO A 104 -11.64 23.00 -6.77
N VAL A 105 -11.65 24.26 -7.21
CA VAL A 105 -10.97 24.68 -8.44
C VAL A 105 -9.47 24.45 -8.23
N ILE A 106 -8.90 23.49 -8.95
CA ILE A 106 -7.46 23.24 -8.94
C ILE A 106 -6.83 24.37 -9.75
N SER A 107 -5.99 25.18 -9.12
CA SER A 107 -5.23 26.22 -9.83
C SER A 107 -4.25 25.58 -10.81
N LEU A 108 -4.17 26.13 -12.02
CA LEU A 108 -3.23 25.67 -13.03
C LEU A 108 -1.79 25.92 -12.57
N ARG A 109 -0.91 24.94 -12.78
CA ARG A 109 0.50 25.06 -12.44
C ARG A 109 1.18 26.01 -13.42
N ILE A 110 1.76 27.09 -12.91
CA ILE A 110 2.56 28.05 -13.69
C ILE A 110 3.77 27.31 -14.29
N LEU A 111 3.97 27.39 -15.60
CA LEU A 111 5.11 26.79 -16.29
C LEU A 111 6.41 27.39 -15.74
N GLY A 112 7.36 26.52 -15.35
CA GLY A 112 8.63 26.94 -14.75
C GLY A 112 8.59 27.25 -13.25
N ALA A 113 7.42 27.29 -12.61
CA ALA A 113 7.33 27.46 -11.17
C ALA A 113 7.78 26.18 -10.43
N VAL A 114 8.91 26.28 -9.74
CA VAL A 114 9.46 25.20 -8.90
C VAL A 114 9.27 25.54 -7.42
N SER A 115 9.08 24.51 -6.59
CA SER A 115 8.94 24.71 -5.14
C SER A 115 10.18 25.40 -4.54
N PRO A 116 10.02 26.21 -3.48
CA PRO A 116 11.17 26.86 -2.82
C PRO A 116 12.16 25.85 -2.24
N ALA A 117 11.70 24.65 -1.87
CA ALA A 117 12.56 23.54 -1.46
C ALA A 117 13.45 23.04 -2.61
N ALA A 118 12.91 22.94 -3.82
CA ALA A 118 13.69 22.54 -5.00
C ALA A 118 14.79 23.56 -5.33
N LYS A 119 14.52 24.87 -5.19
CA LYS A 119 15.54 25.93 -5.40
C LYS A 119 16.70 25.85 -4.41
N LYS A 120 16.46 25.38 -3.19
CA LYS A 120 17.46 25.24 -2.12
C LYS A 120 18.14 23.87 -2.10
N ALA A 121 17.67 22.92 -2.91
CA ALA A 121 18.17 21.56 -2.89
C ALA A 121 19.57 21.49 -3.52
N ILE A 122 20.52 20.93 -2.78
CA ILE A 122 21.87 20.67 -3.30
C ILE A 122 21.86 19.30 -3.99
N ALA A 123 22.26 19.26 -5.25
CA ALA A 123 22.30 18.03 -6.02
C ALA A 123 23.31 17.02 -5.46
N SER A 124 23.04 15.73 -5.65
CA SER A 124 23.98 14.67 -5.25
C SER A 124 25.26 14.72 -6.08
N THR A 125 26.35 14.17 -5.54
CA THR A 125 27.66 14.19 -6.19
C THR A 125 27.65 13.51 -7.57
N ARG A 126 26.87 12.43 -7.72
CA ARG A 126 26.67 11.75 -9.01
C ARG A 126 25.91 12.63 -10.00
N VAL A 127 24.86 13.33 -9.56
CA VAL A 127 24.09 14.24 -10.41
C VAL A 127 24.96 15.40 -10.87
N ILE A 128 25.80 15.95 -9.99
CA ILE A 128 26.77 16.98 -10.35
C ILE A 128 27.79 16.45 -11.37
N ALA A 129 28.29 15.23 -11.19
CA ALA A 129 29.24 14.63 -12.12
C ALA A 129 28.63 14.36 -13.50
N LEU A 130 27.37 13.90 -13.55
CA LEU A 130 26.65 13.66 -14.80
C LEU A 130 26.22 14.95 -15.50
N ALA A 131 25.94 16.01 -14.74
CA ALA A 131 25.62 17.32 -15.29
C ALA A 131 26.84 17.99 -15.95
N LYS A 132 28.06 17.56 -15.60
CA LYS A 132 29.26 18.00 -16.31
C LYS A 132 29.36 17.26 -17.64
N PRO A 133 29.57 17.97 -18.76
CA PRO A 133 29.79 17.32 -20.04
C PRO A 133 31.07 16.47 -19.98
N ALA A 134 31.09 15.38 -20.73
CA ALA A 134 32.28 14.55 -20.85
C ALA A 134 33.39 15.36 -21.55
N GLN A 135 34.56 15.45 -20.93
CA GLN A 135 35.74 16.07 -21.55
C GLN A 135 36.24 15.15 -22.66
N ARG A 136 36.21 15.64 -23.90
CA ARG A 136 36.76 14.96 -25.07
C ARG A 136 38.12 15.59 -25.41
N PRO A 137 39.13 14.82 -25.85
CA PRO A 137 40.39 15.38 -26.32
C PRO A 137 40.15 16.25 -27.57
N THR A 138 40.87 17.35 -27.69
CA THR A 138 40.81 18.27 -28.83
C THR A 138 41.14 17.52 -30.13
N GLY A 139 40.30 17.65 -31.16
CA GLY A 139 40.51 17.05 -32.49
C GLY A 139 39.82 15.69 -32.72
N ARG A 140 39.05 15.16 -31.77
CA ARG A 140 38.28 13.91 -31.95
C ARG A 140 36.78 14.19 -31.96
N GLU A 141 36.26 14.54 -33.13
CA GLU A 141 34.84 14.92 -33.32
C GLU A 141 33.89 13.71 -33.30
N THR A 142 34.39 12.54 -33.69
CA THR A 142 33.62 11.29 -33.77
C THR A 142 34.04 10.30 -32.68
N ASP A 143 33.07 9.60 -32.10
CA ASP A 143 33.33 8.50 -31.15
C ASP A 143 33.92 7.24 -31.83
N LEU A 144 34.22 7.33 -33.12
CA LEU A 144 34.79 6.26 -33.93
C LEU A 144 36.29 6.09 -33.63
N ARG A 145 36.73 4.82 -33.66
CA ARG A 145 38.15 4.50 -33.75
C ARG A 145 38.55 4.58 -35.22
N GLU A 146 39.81 4.90 -35.46
CA GLU A 146 40.39 4.90 -36.81
C GLU A 146 40.22 3.52 -37.47
N ASP A 147 40.29 2.45 -36.69
CA ASP A 147 39.91 1.09 -37.08
C ASP A 147 38.74 0.57 -36.23
N ALA A 148 37.67 0.17 -36.92
CA ALA A 148 36.43 -0.33 -36.33
C ALA A 148 36.60 -1.71 -35.65
N PHE A 149 37.60 -2.50 -36.05
CA PHE A 149 37.85 -3.84 -35.51
C PHE A 149 38.89 -3.86 -34.38
N THR A 150 39.49 -2.72 -34.06
CA THR A 150 40.46 -2.63 -32.96
C THR A 150 39.78 -2.87 -31.60
N VAL A 151 40.11 -4.00 -30.98
CA VAL A 151 39.70 -4.36 -29.61
C VAL A 151 40.73 -3.84 -28.60
N SER A 152 40.30 -3.41 -27.41
CA SER A 152 41.26 -2.96 -26.39
C SER A 152 42.09 -4.14 -25.84
N PRO A 153 43.38 -3.95 -25.50
CA PRO A 153 44.22 -5.03 -24.98
C PRO A 153 43.70 -5.59 -23.65
N MET A 154 43.01 -4.76 -22.87
CA MET A 154 42.32 -5.21 -21.65
C MET A 154 41.15 -6.13 -21.95
N ALA A 155 40.40 -5.86 -23.03
CA ALA A 155 39.29 -6.73 -23.45
C ALA A 155 39.79 -8.08 -23.94
N LEU A 156 40.92 -8.14 -24.67
CA LEU A 156 41.55 -9.39 -25.08
C LEU A 156 42.00 -10.25 -23.87
N LYS A 157 42.42 -9.61 -22.77
CA LYS A 157 42.84 -10.26 -21.53
C LYS A 157 41.71 -10.43 -20.50
N ALA A 158 40.50 -10.00 -20.81
CA ALA A 158 39.40 -9.97 -19.85
C ALA A 158 38.93 -11.39 -19.49
N ARG A 159 38.81 -11.67 -18.19
CA ARG A 159 38.24 -12.93 -17.68
C ARG A 159 36.78 -12.73 -17.31
N CYS A 160 35.92 -13.71 -17.61
CA CYS A 160 34.51 -13.66 -17.25
C CYS A 160 34.31 -13.51 -15.72
N SER A 161 33.35 -12.67 -15.33
CA SER A 161 32.98 -12.50 -13.92
C SER A 161 32.44 -13.80 -13.31
N LYS A 162 32.55 -13.94 -11.98
CA LYS A 162 32.03 -15.11 -11.25
C LYS A 162 30.56 -15.39 -11.56
N ARG A 163 29.75 -14.33 -11.70
CA ARG A 163 28.32 -14.43 -12.04
C ARG A 163 28.11 -15.01 -13.45
N LEU A 164 28.83 -14.52 -14.45
CA LEU A 164 28.72 -15.05 -15.82
C LEU A 164 29.14 -16.52 -15.89
N LYS A 165 30.22 -16.88 -15.20
CA LYS A 165 30.63 -18.29 -15.07
C LYS A 165 29.55 -19.15 -14.44
N SER A 166 28.82 -18.63 -13.44
CA SER A 166 27.71 -19.35 -12.81
C SER A 166 26.50 -19.50 -13.73
N LEU A 167 26.18 -18.49 -14.53
CA LEU A 167 25.04 -18.51 -15.44
C LEU A 167 25.29 -19.37 -16.69
N ALA A 168 26.55 -19.46 -17.12
CA ALA A 168 26.95 -20.33 -18.24
C ALA A 168 26.90 -21.82 -17.89
N LYS A 169 26.81 -22.18 -16.60
CA LYS A 169 26.59 -23.57 -16.20
C LYS A 169 25.16 -24.00 -16.61
N PRO A 170 25.00 -25.17 -17.24
CA PRO A 170 23.68 -25.66 -17.64
C PRO A 170 22.80 -25.86 -16.40
N LYS A 171 21.54 -25.46 -16.50
CA LYS A 171 20.56 -25.67 -15.42
C LYS A 171 20.20 -27.15 -15.37
N THR A 172 20.56 -27.83 -14.29
CA THR A 172 20.12 -29.20 -14.01
C THR A 172 18.76 -29.15 -13.33
N TYR A 173 17.71 -29.59 -14.01
CA TYR A 173 16.38 -29.70 -13.44
C TYR A 173 16.20 -31.11 -12.84
N PRO A 174 15.75 -31.26 -11.58
CA PRO A 174 15.42 -32.57 -11.04
C PRO A 174 14.26 -33.17 -11.87
N LYS A 175 14.31 -34.48 -12.12
CA LYS A 175 13.21 -35.19 -12.79
C LYS A 175 11.92 -34.99 -11.98
N PRO A 176 10.81 -34.56 -12.60
CA PRO A 176 9.56 -34.35 -11.87
C PRO A 176 9.04 -35.69 -11.34
N VAL A 177 9.01 -35.83 -10.01
CA VAL A 177 8.42 -36.99 -9.34
C VAL A 177 6.94 -36.68 -9.08
N PHE A 178 6.06 -37.16 -9.95
CA PHE A 178 4.62 -37.05 -9.75
C PHE A 178 4.20 -38.02 -8.64
N LYS A 179 3.73 -37.49 -7.50
CA LYS A 179 3.13 -38.31 -6.44
C LYS A 179 1.82 -38.90 -6.97
N ARG A 180 1.79 -40.21 -7.25
CA ARG A 180 0.52 -40.92 -7.50
C ARG A 180 -0.30 -40.90 -6.21
N LEU A 181 -1.45 -40.23 -6.22
CA LEU A 181 -2.39 -40.30 -5.11
C LEU A 181 -2.87 -41.75 -5.00
N ARG A 182 -2.69 -42.38 -3.82
CA ARG A 182 -3.22 -43.71 -3.49
C ARG A 182 -4.74 -43.67 -3.28
N THR A 183 -5.47 -43.05 -4.18
CA THR A 183 -6.94 -42.95 -4.13
C THR A 183 -7.52 -43.62 -5.36
N ALA A 184 -7.32 -44.94 -5.49
CA ALA A 184 -7.99 -45.77 -6.50
C ALA A 184 -7.90 -47.29 -6.21
N LEU A 185 -7.69 -47.72 -4.95
CA LEU A 185 -7.69 -49.15 -4.57
C LEU A 185 -8.39 -49.33 -3.22
N LYS A 186 -9.63 -48.88 -3.12
CA LYS A 186 -10.63 -49.51 -2.24
C LYS A 186 -11.71 -50.04 -3.15
N ARG A 187 -11.52 -51.30 -3.57
CA ARG A 187 -12.61 -52.17 -3.98
C ARG A 187 -13.17 -52.80 -2.73
#